data_AF-A0A7V5H1S1-F1
#
_entry.id   AF-A0A7V5H1S1-F1
#
_cell.length_a   1.000
_cell.length_b   1.000
_cell.length_c   1.000
_cell.angle_alpha   90.00
_cell.angle_beta   90.00
_cell.angle_gamma   90.00
#
_symmetry.space_group_name_H-M   'P 1'
#
loop_
_entity.id
_entity.type
_entity.pdbx_description
1 polymer ?
#
loop_
_entity_poly.entity_id
_entity_poly.type
_entity_poly.pdbx_seq_one_letter_code
_entity_poly.pdbx_strand_id
1 'polypeptide(L)'
;MVLRVGIGLAYVNQNSRDLSSTTFAALCSAVVDALLGAAGLNDLRPEFSILSPVDKLKQIELKLYYHNYSIVNIDCTFEGDLELKPGVLKDFAQQIADLLFISPQNFTVKNYWTENLAGIKRIQVIAMIQKSEEI
;
A
#
# COMPACT_ATOMS: atom_id res chain seq x y z
N MET A 1 18.13 7.11 15.88
CA MET A 1 16.91 6.50 15.31
C MET A 1 16.08 7.58 14.62
N VAL A 2 15.80 7.42 13.32
CA VAL A 2 15.08 8.42 12.51
C VAL A 2 13.82 7.80 11.92
N LEU A 3 12.66 8.39 12.23
CA LEU A 3 11.38 8.04 11.61
C LEU A 3 11.22 8.80 10.30
N ARG A 4 10.66 8.12 9.29
CA ARG A 4 10.32 8.70 7.99
C ARG A 4 8.91 8.32 7.59
N VAL A 5 8.25 9.21 6.86
CA VAL A 5 6.89 9.03 6.40
C VAL A 5 6.83 9.22 4.90
N GLY A 6 6.03 8.42 4.23
CA GLY A 6 5.76 8.54 2.80
C GLY A 6 4.29 8.35 2.50
N ILE A 7 3.89 8.85 1.33
CA ILE A 7 2.52 8.79 0.83
C ILE A 7 2.50 8.12 -0.53
N GLY A 8 1.52 7.25 -0.73
CA GLY A 8 1.22 6.63 -2.01
C GLY A 8 -0.24 6.85 -2.37
N LEU A 9 -0.50 7.05 -3.65
CA LEU A 9 -1.83 7.29 -4.20
C LEU A 9 -2.07 6.34 -5.36
N ALA A 10 -3.24 5.71 -5.38
CA ALA A 10 -3.72 4.96 -6.53
C ALA A 10 -5.18 5.28 -6.80
N TYR A 11 -5.59 5.08 -8.05
CA TYR A 11 -6.94 5.34 -8.51
C TYR A 11 -7.50 4.09 -9.18
N VAL A 12 -8.74 3.75 -8.86
CA VAL A 12 -9.47 2.63 -9.47
C VAL A 12 -10.67 3.19 -10.22
N ASN A 13 -10.80 2.83 -11.49
CA ASN A 13 -11.95 3.18 -12.31
C ASN A 13 -12.97 2.02 -12.27
N GLN A 14 -14.24 2.34 -11.98
CA GLN A 14 -15.30 1.34 -11.80
C GLN A 14 -15.81 0.64 -13.08
N ASN A 15 -15.28 0.95 -14.26
CA ASN A 15 -15.78 0.36 -15.51
C ASN A 15 -15.52 -1.16 -15.68
N SER A 16 -14.89 -1.84 -14.72
CA SER A 16 -14.57 -3.27 -14.78
C SER A 16 -15.49 -4.14 -13.92
N ARG A 17 -15.91 -5.31 -14.45
CA ARG A 17 -16.80 -6.29 -13.77
C ARG A 17 -16.19 -6.96 -12.53
N ASP A 18 -14.86 -7.04 -12.39
CA ASP A 18 -14.19 -7.50 -11.17
C ASP A 18 -13.28 -6.40 -10.62
N LEU A 19 -13.76 -5.74 -9.56
CA LEU A 19 -13.03 -4.69 -8.88
C LEU A 19 -12.05 -5.24 -7.84
N SER A 20 -12.14 -6.50 -7.42
CA SER A 20 -11.35 -7.00 -6.30
C SER A 20 -9.88 -7.11 -6.68
N SER A 21 -9.59 -7.78 -7.79
CA SER A 21 -8.22 -7.92 -8.32
C SER A 21 -7.59 -6.56 -8.67
N THR A 22 -8.34 -5.69 -9.32
CA THR A 22 -7.91 -4.32 -9.67
C THR A 22 -7.64 -3.47 -8.42
N THR A 23 -8.54 -3.52 -7.43
CA THR A 23 -8.40 -2.77 -6.17
C THR A 23 -7.20 -3.27 -5.38
N PHE A 24 -6.98 -4.58 -5.33
CA PHE A 24 -5.80 -5.16 -4.67
C PHE A 24 -4.50 -4.69 -5.36
N ALA A 25 -4.43 -4.76 -6.69
CA ALA A 25 -3.26 -4.30 -7.44
C ALA A 25 -2.97 -2.80 -7.24
N ALA A 26 -4.01 -1.97 -7.21
CA ALA A 26 -3.92 -0.54 -6.94
C ALA A 26 -3.45 -0.26 -5.50
N LEU A 27 -4.00 -0.98 -4.52
CA LEU A 27 -3.56 -0.89 -3.12
C LEU A 27 -2.09 -1.28 -2.97
N CYS A 28 -1.65 -2.41 -3.51
CA CYS A 28 -0.24 -2.81 -3.46
C CYS A 28 0.68 -1.75 -4.08
N SER A 29 0.27 -1.14 -5.19
CA SER A 29 1.06 -0.08 -5.83
C SER A 29 1.13 1.18 -4.96
N ALA A 30 0.03 1.60 -4.32
CA ALA A 30 0.04 2.70 -3.37
C ALA A 30 0.90 2.41 -2.14
N VAL A 31 0.89 1.18 -1.62
CA VAL A 31 1.78 0.76 -0.52
C VAL A 31 3.24 0.86 -0.92
N VAL A 32 3.63 0.32 -2.09
CA VAL A 32 5.01 0.42 -2.59
C VAL A 32 5.44 1.87 -2.75
N ASP A 33 4.58 2.71 -3.33
CA ASP A 33 4.88 4.13 -3.52
C ASP A 33 5.09 4.87 -2.19
N ALA A 34 4.25 4.58 -1.18
CA ALA A 34 4.38 5.16 0.14
C ALA A 34 5.71 4.75 0.81
N LEU A 35 6.09 3.47 0.70
CA LEU A 35 7.32 2.94 1.28
C LEU A 35 8.58 3.46 0.56
N LEU A 36 8.59 3.49 -0.77
CA LEU A 36 9.68 4.11 -1.56
C LEU A 36 9.82 5.59 -1.23
N GLY A 37 8.69 6.31 -1.11
CA GLY A 37 8.66 7.71 -0.71
C GLY A 37 9.25 7.93 0.69
N ALA A 38 8.86 7.10 1.66
CA ALA A 38 9.37 7.16 3.03
C ALA A 38 10.89 6.88 3.09
N ALA A 39 11.37 5.92 2.30
CA ALA A 39 12.79 5.56 2.24
C ALA A 39 13.62 6.58 1.44
N GLY A 40 13.00 7.37 0.57
CA GLY A 40 13.69 8.23 -0.38
C GLY A 40 14.30 7.46 -1.56
N LEU A 41 13.67 6.35 -1.96
CA LEU A 41 14.11 5.42 -3.02
C LEU A 41 13.21 5.50 -4.27
N ASN A 42 12.63 6.66 -4.55
CA ASN A 42 11.66 6.83 -5.64
C ASN A 42 12.22 6.53 -7.04
N ASP A 43 13.54 6.61 -7.20
CA ASP A 43 14.28 6.24 -8.40
C ASP A 43 14.12 4.76 -8.77
N LEU A 44 13.86 3.88 -7.79
CA LEU A 44 13.64 2.45 -8.01
C LEU A 44 12.24 2.10 -8.52
N ARG A 45 11.31 3.06 -8.53
CA ARG A 45 9.90 2.84 -8.93
C ARG A 45 9.73 2.11 -10.27
N PRO A 46 10.51 2.37 -11.34
CA PRO A 46 10.35 1.66 -12.62
C PRO A 46 10.50 0.13 -12.50
N GLU A 47 11.32 -0.37 -11.58
CA GLU A 47 11.53 -1.81 -11.35
C GLU A 47 10.22 -2.52 -10.94
N PHE A 48 9.30 -1.81 -10.30
CA PHE A 48 8.02 -2.34 -9.81
C PHE A 48 6.91 -2.33 -10.85
N SER A 49 7.10 -1.71 -12.01
CA SER A 49 6.04 -1.52 -13.02
C SER A 49 5.58 -2.82 -13.66
N ILE A 50 6.49 -3.78 -13.82
CA ILE A 50 6.24 -5.09 -14.48
C ILE A 50 5.87 -6.21 -13.51
N LEU A 51 6.00 -5.97 -12.20
CA LEU A 51 5.82 -7.00 -11.17
C LEU A 51 4.34 -7.22 -10.86
N SER A 52 4.00 -8.47 -10.54
CA SER A 52 2.69 -8.79 -9.97
C SER A 52 2.48 -8.06 -8.64
N PRO A 53 1.23 -7.80 -8.20
CA PRO A 53 0.97 -7.12 -6.93
C PRO A 53 1.67 -7.77 -5.72
N VAL A 54 1.76 -9.10 -5.71
CA VAL A 54 2.43 -9.86 -4.63
C VAL A 54 3.95 -9.68 -4.71
N ASP A 55 4.53 -9.77 -5.91
CA ASP A 55 5.98 -9.62 -6.08
C ASP A 55 6.43 -8.19 -5.77
N LYS A 56 5.61 -7.17 -6.05
CA LYS A 56 5.89 -5.80 -5.64
C LYS A 56 6.11 -5.68 -4.13
N LEU A 57 5.24 -6.30 -3.33
CA LEU A 57 5.31 -6.24 -1.86
C LEU A 57 6.53 -6.96 -1.31
N LYS A 58 6.83 -8.15 -1.85
CA LYS A 58 8.04 -8.90 -1.48
C LYS A 58 9.32 -8.13 -1.84
N GLN A 59 9.36 -7.52 -3.02
CA GLN A 59 10.52 -6.78 -3.47
C GLN A 59 10.73 -5.50 -2.66
N ILE A 60 9.66 -4.75 -2.32
CA ILE A 60 9.83 -3.53 -1.52
C ILE A 60 10.30 -3.85 -0.10
N GLU A 61 9.82 -4.93 0.49
CA GLU A 61 10.27 -5.40 1.82
C GLU A 61 11.78 -5.69 1.81
N LEU A 62 12.25 -6.47 0.83
CA LEU A 62 13.68 -6.76 0.68
C LEU A 62 14.51 -5.48 0.47
N LYS A 63 14.04 -4.54 -0.36
CA LYS A 63 14.75 -3.27 -0.60
C LYS A 63 14.81 -2.43 0.67
N LEU A 64 13.75 -2.37 1.48
CA LEU A 64 13.78 -1.67 2.76
C LEU A 64 14.79 -2.32 3.71
N TYR A 65 14.79 -3.65 3.82
CA TYR A 65 15.73 -4.40 4.63
C TYR A 65 17.19 -4.10 4.25
N TYR A 66 17.56 -4.19 2.96
CA TYR A 66 18.92 -3.89 2.49
C TYR A 66 19.36 -2.43 2.70
N HIS A 67 18.42 -1.52 2.90
CA HIS A 67 18.69 -0.12 3.20
C HIS A 67 18.53 0.22 4.70
N ASN A 68 18.47 -0.81 5.56
CA ASN A 68 18.34 -0.72 7.02
C ASN A 68 17.07 0.00 7.47
N TYR A 69 15.97 -0.21 6.75
CA TYR A 69 14.65 0.27 7.13
C TYR A 69 13.77 -0.86 7.65
N SER A 70 12.96 -0.57 8.67
CA SER A 70 11.87 -1.44 9.10
C SER A 70 10.55 -0.66 9.13
N ILE A 71 9.46 -1.34 8.76
CA ILE A 71 8.13 -0.74 8.71
C ILE A 71 7.59 -0.61 10.14
N VAL A 72 7.12 0.58 10.50
CA VAL A 72 6.49 0.85 11.80
C VAL A 72 4.99 0.62 11.71
N ASN A 73 4.32 1.32 10.79
CA ASN A 73 2.91 1.12 10.50
C ASN A 73 2.53 1.63 9.11
N ILE A 74 1.36 1.21 8.65
CA ILE A 74 0.73 1.61 7.40
C ILE A 74 -0.75 1.93 7.69
N ASP A 75 -1.19 3.09 7.24
CA ASP A 75 -2.60 3.50 7.28
C ASP A 75 -3.09 3.71 5.86
N CYS A 76 -4.11 2.94 5.47
CA CYS A 76 -4.74 3.05 4.17
C CYS A 76 -6.15 3.61 4.32
N THR A 77 -6.46 4.60 3.49
CA THR A 77 -7.78 5.18 3.36
C THR A 77 -8.30 4.95 1.95
N PHE A 78 -9.44 4.28 1.87
CA PHE A 78 -10.24 4.19 0.66
C PHE A 78 -11.30 5.28 0.66
N GLU A 79 -11.44 5.96 -0.46
CA GLU A 79 -12.46 6.98 -0.66
C GLU A 79 -13.33 6.66 -1.85
N GLY A 80 -14.64 6.66 -1.59
CA GLY A 80 -15.68 6.36 -2.54
C GLY A 80 -16.26 4.95 -2.34
N ASP A 81 -17.43 4.72 -2.92
CA ASP A 81 -18.13 3.44 -2.79
C ASP A 81 -17.43 2.32 -3.58
N LEU A 82 -16.78 1.39 -2.89
CA LEU A 82 -16.20 0.19 -3.50
C LEU A 82 -17.23 -0.94 -3.42
N GLU A 83 -17.72 -1.40 -4.57
CA GLU A 83 -18.62 -2.57 -4.67
C GLU A 83 -17.87 -3.89 -4.39
N LEU A 84 -17.21 -3.98 -3.24
CA LEU A 84 -16.52 -5.16 -2.76
C LEU A 84 -17.42 -5.94 -1.80
N LYS A 85 -17.24 -7.26 -1.77
CA LYS A 85 -17.92 -8.09 -0.78
C LYS A 85 -17.48 -7.67 0.64
N PRO A 86 -18.37 -7.77 1.65
CA PRO A 86 -18.00 -7.53 3.03
C PRO A 86 -16.77 -8.36 3.43
N GLY A 87 -15.84 -7.75 4.16
CA GLY A 87 -14.62 -8.42 4.63
C GLY A 87 -13.42 -8.38 3.67
N VAL A 88 -13.62 -8.15 2.36
CA VAL A 88 -12.53 -8.17 1.37
C VAL A 88 -11.40 -7.19 1.71
N LEU A 89 -11.72 -5.99 2.18
CA LEU A 89 -10.70 -5.01 2.58
C LEU A 89 -9.87 -5.48 3.79
N LYS A 90 -10.48 -6.24 4.70
CA LYS A 90 -9.78 -6.85 5.84
C LYS A 90 -8.86 -7.98 5.36
N ASP A 91 -9.32 -8.77 4.40
CA ASP A 91 -8.51 -9.83 3.79
C ASP A 91 -7.31 -9.25 3.04
N PHE A 92 -7.48 -8.12 2.34
CA PHE A 92 -6.36 -7.40 1.71
C PHE A 92 -5.37 -6.89 2.74
N ALA A 93 -5.84 -6.25 3.82
CA ALA A 93 -4.97 -5.77 4.88
C ALA A 93 -4.12 -6.90 5.48
N GLN A 94 -4.76 -8.03 5.78
CA GLN A 94 -4.10 -9.22 6.31
C GLN A 94 -3.05 -9.77 5.33
N GLN A 95 -3.43 -9.98 4.06
CA GLN A 95 -2.50 -10.49 3.04
C GLN A 95 -1.27 -9.61 2.86
N ILE A 96 -1.45 -8.29 2.81
CA ILE A 96 -0.32 -7.38 2.65
C ILE A 96 0.52 -7.31 3.93
N ALA A 97 -0.10 -7.32 5.11
CA ALA A 97 0.63 -7.37 6.38
C ALA A 97 1.53 -8.62 6.46
N ASP A 98 1.00 -9.78 6.07
CA ASP A 98 1.74 -11.04 6.01
C ASP A 98 2.91 -10.97 5.01
N LEU A 99 2.69 -10.38 3.83
CA LEU A 99 3.72 -10.21 2.80
C LEU A 99 4.83 -9.22 3.19
N LEU A 100 4.52 -8.26 4.06
CA LEU A 100 5.47 -7.26 4.57
C LEU A 100 6.06 -7.63 5.93
N PHE A 101 5.76 -8.83 6.45
CA PHE A 101 6.20 -9.31 7.76
C PHE A 101 5.89 -8.34 8.92
N ILE A 102 4.74 -7.65 8.86
CA ILE A 102 4.26 -6.77 9.93
C ILE A 102 3.04 -7.35 10.63
N SER A 103 2.83 -6.97 11.89
CA SER A 103 1.60 -7.33 12.60
C SER A 103 0.38 -6.73 11.87
N PRO A 104 -0.75 -7.46 11.77
CA PRO A 104 -2.00 -6.91 11.22
C PRO A 104 -2.49 -5.65 11.95
N GLN A 105 -2.13 -5.45 13.22
CA GLN A 105 -2.47 -4.20 13.95
C GLN A 105 -1.71 -2.98 13.42
N ASN A 106 -0.56 -3.21 12.78
CA ASN A 106 0.26 -2.16 12.17
C ASN A 106 -0.15 -1.86 10.73
N PHE A 107 -1.18 -2.54 10.18
CA PHE A 107 -1.81 -2.16 8.93
C PHE A 107 -3.30 -1.88 9.15
N THR A 108 -3.65 -0.60 9.21
CA THR A 108 -5.04 -0.15 9.29
C THR A 108 -5.61 0.14 7.89
N VAL A 109 -6.85 -0.30 7.66
CA VAL A 109 -7.63 0.04 6.46
C VAL A 109 -8.93 0.72 6.89
N LYS A 110 -9.15 1.93 6.37
CA LYS A 110 -10.36 2.74 6.58
C LYS A 110 -11.05 2.93 5.24
N ASN A 111 -12.37 3.04 5.27
CA ASN A 111 -13.18 3.36 4.10
C ASN A 111 -14.11 4.52 4.43
N TYR A 112 -14.07 5.57 3.62
CA TYR A 112 -14.98 6.70 3.70
C TYR A 112 -15.81 6.76 2.42
N TRP A 113 -17.12 6.73 2.60
CA TRP A 113 -18.04 7.06 1.53
C TRP A 113 -17.90 8.55 1.22
N THR A 114 -17.65 8.86 -0.05
CA THR A 114 -17.68 10.21 -0.59
C THR A 114 -18.64 10.21 -1.76
N GLU A 115 -19.38 11.31 -1.94
CA GLU A 115 -20.24 11.47 -3.12
C GLU A 115 -19.37 11.30 -4.38
N ASN A 116 -19.81 10.43 -5.29
CA ASN A 116 -19.04 10.02 -6.47
C ASN A 116 -18.71 11.22 -7.37
N LEU A 117 -17.53 11.81 -7.19
CA LEU A 117 -16.95 12.70 -8.17
C LEU A 117 -16.35 11.85 -9.30
N ALA A 118 -17.03 11.81 -10.44
CA ALA A 118 -16.55 11.24 -11.70
C ALA A 118 -16.28 9.71 -11.74
N GLY A 119 -16.82 8.91 -10.80
CA GLY A 119 -16.70 7.44 -10.84
C GLY A 119 -15.30 6.89 -10.56
N ILE A 120 -14.40 7.74 -10.03
CA ILE A 120 -13.05 7.39 -9.65
C ILE A 120 -13.02 7.11 -8.15
N LYS A 121 -12.38 6.00 -7.76
CA LYS A 121 -12.10 5.69 -6.35
C LYS A 121 -10.65 5.98 -6.05
N ARG A 122 -10.39 6.61 -4.91
CA ARG A 122 -9.05 6.98 -4.47
C ARG A 122 -8.61 6.04 -3.36
N ILE A 123 -7.39 5.54 -3.49
CA ILE A 123 -6.67 4.81 -2.44
C ILE A 123 -5.52 5.70 -2.02
N GLN A 124 -5.47 6.06 -0.74
CA GLN A 124 -4.36 6.78 -0.14
C GLN A 124 -3.71 5.90 0.91
N VAL A 125 -2.40 5.76 0.83
CA VAL A 125 -1.61 5.02 1.81
C VAL A 125 -0.58 5.95 2.41
N ILE A 126 -0.52 5.97 3.74
CA ILE A 126 0.54 6.60 4.51
C ILE A 126 1.35 5.48 5.17
N ALA A 127 2.65 5.47 4.94
CA ALA A 127 3.55 4.51 5.55
C ALA A 127 4.59 5.22 6.42
N MET A 128 4.82 4.70 7.62
CA MET A 128 5.90 5.11 8.50
C MET A 128 6.94 4.00 8.57
N ILE A 129 8.20 4.37 8.40
CA ILE A 129 9.35 3.47 8.55
C ILE A 129 10.34 4.07 9.53
N GLN A 130 11.15 3.23 10.15
CA GLN A 130 12.31 3.65 10.94
C GLN A 130 13.58 3.22 10.23
N LYS A 131 14.63 4.04 10.34
CA LYS A 131 15.99 3.66 9.93
C LYS A 131 16.77 3.16 11.15
N SER A 132 17.29 1.95 11.06
CA SER A 132 18.24 1.41 12.03
C SER A 132 19.63 2.01 11.77
N GLU A 133 20.34 2.34 12.85
CA GLU A 133 21.71 2.89 12.78
C GLU A 133 22.80 1.80 12.86
N GLU A 134 22.43 0.53 13.08
CA GLU A 134 23.34 -0.63 13.19
C GLU A 134 22.76 -1.85 12.44
N ILE A 135 23.63 -2.71 11.90
CA ILE A 135 23.33 -4.05 11.34
C ILE A 135 23.71 -5.09 12.38
#